data_AF-A0AAN8UKX4-F1
#
_entry.id   AF-A0AAN8UKX4-F1
#
_cell.length_a   1.000
_cell.length_b   1.000
_cell.length_c   1.000
_cell.angle_alpha   90.00
_cell.angle_beta   90.00
_cell.angle_gamma   90.00
#
_symmetry.space_group_name_H-M   'P 1'
#
loop_
_entity.id
_entity.type
_entity.pdbx_description
1 polymer ?
#
loop_
_entity_poly.entity_id
_entity_poly.type
_entity_poly.pdbx_seq_one_letter_code
_entity_poly.pdbx_strand_id
1 'polypeptide(L)'
;MSPADMAQDDKEWDEAWSTPSDRCDQYGYCGPNSNCMLQSVKGPYCTCLPGFEPKSPPDYHFRARWDGCARKRNESTCRNGVGFLTVSGVKLPDTSMVRMNMSLSSTMCEQECLRDCSCTGYTCTNIVGNGNGCLTRFGDLWDTRQYSEDDGHDLHVRVDRIELVTLIPVSFHISLAHFAIQLLCQIYSYIVVICHRNMCYLGNFLPNRTSLVLVCYCLRCIHIGLLCVQECAVDRPTMLEVVLMLCSDAALPSPKPHDSFPGQLPRKRKFFP
;
A
#
# COMPACT_ATOMS: atom_id res chain seq x y z
N MET A 1 -12.92 40.48 20.03
CA MET A 1 -13.38 40.94 21.36
C MET A 1 -12.81 39.95 22.35
N SER A 2 -11.79 40.34 23.09
CA SER A 2 -11.20 39.52 24.17
C SER A 2 -12.17 39.54 25.36
N PRO A 3 -12.57 38.39 25.93
CA PRO A 3 -13.24 38.39 27.21
C PRO A 3 -12.24 38.70 28.32
N ALA A 4 -12.66 39.56 29.23
CA ALA A 4 -11.91 39.90 30.42
C ALA A 4 -12.54 39.17 31.61
N ASP A 5 -11.71 38.55 32.45
CA ASP A 5 -12.14 37.92 33.69
C ASP A 5 -11.87 38.88 34.85
N MET A 6 -12.82 39.03 35.78
CA MET A 6 -12.59 39.79 37.01
C MET A 6 -11.78 38.91 37.97
N ALA A 7 -10.49 39.20 38.13
CA ALA A 7 -9.73 38.71 39.28
C ALA A 7 -10.33 39.30 40.55
N GLN A 8 -10.69 38.44 41.50
CA GLN A 8 -11.59 38.78 42.61
C GLN A 8 -11.00 39.74 43.66
N ASP A 9 -9.84 40.34 43.40
CA ASP A 9 -9.20 41.35 44.27
C ASP A 9 -8.49 42.50 43.51
N ASP A 10 -8.54 42.55 42.18
CA ASP A 10 -7.90 43.60 41.39
C ASP A 10 -8.94 44.39 40.58
N LYS A 11 -8.90 45.73 40.66
CA LYS A 11 -9.75 46.64 39.87
C LYS A 11 -9.31 46.71 38.39
N GLU A 12 -8.50 45.77 37.95
CA GLU A 12 -7.89 45.71 36.63
C GLU A 12 -8.36 44.43 35.95
N TRP A 13 -8.76 44.57 34.68
CA TRP A 13 -9.22 43.46 33.88
C TRP A 13 -8.00 42.71 33.34
N ASP A 14 -7.75 41.50 33.86
CA ASP A 14 -6.75 40.62 33.27
C ASP A 14 -7.31 39.99 31.99
N GLU A 15 -6.56 40.12 30.89
CA GLU A 15 -6.90 39.46 29.63
C GLU A 15 -6.69 37.95 29.77
N ALA A 16 -7.78 37.20 29.94
CA ALA A 16 -7.74 35.75 30.01
C ALA A 16 -7.26 35.12 28.68
N TRP A 17 -7.71 35.69 27.55
CA TRP A 17 -7.26 35.36 26.20
C TRP A 17 -7.72 36.41 25.19
N SER A 18 -7.01 36.55 24.07
CA SER A 18 -7.33 37.49 23.00
C SER A 18 -7.48 36.78 21.65
N THR A 19 -8.44 37.25 20.84
CA THR A 19 -8.64 36.79 19.46
C THR A 19 -8.78 38.01 18.53
N PRO A 20 -8.08 38.04 17.38
CA PRO A 20 -7.21 37.00 16.81
C PRO A 20 -5.88 36.90 17.58
N SER A 21 -5.44 35.67 17.88
CA SER A 21 -4.17 35.42 18.59
C SER A 21 -2.97 35.44 17.64
N ASP A 22 -3.20 35.11 16.38
CA ASP A 22 -2.16 35.07 15.35
C ASP A 22 -2.73 35.32 13.94
N ARG A 23 -1.86 35.23 12.92
CA ARG A 23 -2.23 35.50 11.52
C ARG A 23 -3.21 34.46 10.93
N CYS A 24 -3.19 33.22 11.41
CA CYS A 24 -4.12 32.17 10.97
C CYS A 24 -5.52 32.35 11.57
N ASP A 25 -5.70 33.19 12.59
CA ASP A 25 -7.03 33.59 13.08
C ASP A 25 -7.68 34.68 12.22
N GLN A 26 -6.91 35.32 11.32
CA GLN A 26 -7.48 36.25 10.36
C GLN A 26 -8.23 35.47 9.27
N TYR A 27 -9.53 35.75 9.16
CA TYR A 27 -10.41 35.08 8.20
C TYR A 27 -9.82 35.11 6.78
N GLY A 28 -9.65 33.93 6.19
CA GLY A 28 -9.23 33.78 4.80
C GLY A 28 -7.78 34.21 4.52
N TYR A 29 -6.89 34.20 5.53
CA TYR A 29 -5.48 34.56 5.38
C TYR A 29 -4.77 33.79 4.24
N CYS A 30 -5.05 32.49 4.12
CA CYS A 30 -4.44 31.61 3.12
C CYS A 30 -5.23 31.48 1.79
N GLY A 31 -6.42 32.07 1.71
CA GLY A 31 -7.32 31.92 0.56
C GLY A 31 -8.04 30.55 0.51
N PRO A 32 -8.77 30.27 -0.58
CA PRO A 32 -9.60 29.07 -0.69
C PRO A 32 -8.78 27.79 -0.83
N ASN A 33 -9.34 26.66 -0.38
CA ASN A 33 -8.81 25.30 -0.48
C ASN A 33 -7.40 25.14 0.09
N SER A 34 -7.07 25.95 1.09
CA SER A 34 -5.77 26.00 1.74
C SER A 34 -5.91 25.86 3.25
N ASN A 35 -4.83 25.45 3.90
CA ASN A 35 -4.73 25.26 5.34
C ASN A 35 -3.62 26.15 5.91
N CYS A 36 -3.92 26.83 7.01
CA CYS A 36 -2.97 27.68 7.74
C CYS A 36 -2.30 26.90 8.89
N MET A 37 -0.97 26.82 8.90
CA MET A 37 -0.17 26.18 9.95
C MET A 37 0.89 27.15 10.49
N LEU A 38 0.86 27.43 11.80
CA LEU A 38 1.83 28.34 12.44
C LEU A 38 3.25 27.77 12.53
N GLN A 39 3.37 26.46 12.71
CA GLN A 39 4.64 25.77 12.95
C GLN A 39 5.04 24.88 11.77
N SER A 40 4.94 25.39 10.54
CA SER A 40 5.38 24.62 9.38
C SER A 40 6.91 24.59 9.30
N VAL A 41 7.50 23.41 9.47
CA VAL A 41 8.94 23.15 9.30
C VAL A 41 9.39 23.30 7.83
N LYS A 42 8.45 23.29 6.87
CA LYS A 42 8.72 23.12 5.44
C LYS A 42 8.36 24.31 4.54
N GLY A 43 7.93 25.45 5.09
CA GLY A 43 7.62 26.60 4.23
C GLY A 43 6.67 27.63 4.84
N PRO A 44 6.02 28.46 4.01
CA PRO A 44 5.14 29.54 4.45
C PRO A 44 3.95 29.02 5.28
N TYR A 45 3.31 29.91 6.02
CA TYR A 45 2.14 29.62 6.86
C TYR A 45 0.98 28.89 6.14
N CYS A 46 0.91 28.97 4.81
CA CYS A 46 -0.19 28.45 4.01
C CYS A 46 0.25 27.25 3.16
N THR A 47 -0.56 26.21 3.18
CA THR A 47 -0.37 24.98 2.40
C THR A 47 -1.66 24.58 1.72
N CYS A 48 -1.61 23.88 0.58
CA CYS A 48 -2.83 23.42 -0.08
C CYS A 48 -3.42 22.19 0.61
N LEU A 49 -4.74 22.08 0.62
CA LEU A 49 -5.43 20.86 1.02
C LEU A 49 -5.13 19.71 0.02
N PRO A 50 -5.30 18.44 0.44
CA PRO A 50 -5.05 17.31 -0.45
C PRO A 50 -5.87 17.35 -1.75
N GLY A 51 -5.24 17.04 -2.89
CA GLY A 51 -5.89 17.14 -4.21
C GLY A 51 -6.01 18.57 -4.77
N PHE A 52 -5.32 19.55 -4.18
CA PHE A 52 -5.25 20.93 -4.68
C PHE A 52 -3.80 21.36 -4.93
N GLU A 53 -3.63 22.31 -5.85
CA GLU A 53 -2.36 22.95 -6.22
C GLU A 53 -2.47 24.47 -6.13
N PRO A 54 -1.38 25.19 -5.81
CA PRO A 54 -1.42 26.64 -5.66
C PRO A 54 -1.77 27.31 -6.98
N LYS A 55 -2.69 28.29 -6.95
CA LYS A 55 -3.13 29.02 -8.15
C LYS A 55 -2.03 29.90 -8.75
N SER A 56 -1.21 30.47 -7.89
CA SER A 56 -0.07 31.31 -8.23
C SER A 56 1.23 30.67 -7.72
N PRO A 57 2.37 30.89 -8.40
CA PRO A 57 3.66 30.56 -7.84
C PRO A 57 3.81 31.24 -6.48
N PRO A 58 4.47 30.61 -5.50
CA PRO A 58 4.72 31.27 -4.21
C PRO A 58 5.51 32.56 -4.49
N ASP A 59 4.85 33.70 -4.32
CA ASP A 59 5.51 35.00 -4.48
C ASP A 59 6.61 35.09 -3.43
N TYR A 60 7.85 35.29 -3.89
CA TYR A 60 9.05 35.37 -3.05
C TYR A 60 8.92 36.50 -2.01
N HIS A 61 8.08 37.50 -2.29
CA HIS A 61 7.74 38.55 -1.36
C HIS A 61 6.46 38.20 -0.59
N PHE A 62 6.64 37.72 0.65
CA PHE A 62 5.66 37.42 1.72
C PHE A 62 4.66 38.55 2.09
N ARG A 63 4.43 39.54 1.22
CA ARG A 63 3.53 40.69 1.42
C ARG A 63 2.21 40.56 0.68
N ALA A 64 2.11 39.69 -0.34
CA ALA A 64 0.86 39.45 -1.04
C ALA A 64 -0.02 38.44 -0.28
N ARG A 65 -1.33 38.71 -0.26
CA ARG A 65 -2.35 37.74 0.20
C ARG A 65 -2.26 36.49 -0.67
N TRP A 66 -2.36 35.30 -0.07
CA TRP A 66 -2.36 34.05 -0.81
C TRP A 66 -3.64 33.92 -1.63
N ASP A 67 -3.51 33.60 -2.92
CA ASP A 67 -4.64 33.37 -3.84
C ASP A 67 -5.37 32.04 -3.55
N GLY A 68 -4.82 31.25 -2.63
CA GLY A 68 -5.26 29.90 -2.30
C GLY A 68 -4.92 28.88 -3.38
N CYS A 69 -5.69 27.81 -3.40
CA CYS A 69 -5.42 26.63 -4.21
C CYS A 69 -6.60 26.28 -5.13
N ALA A 70 -6.30 25.68 -6.27
CA ALA A 70 -7.25 25.15 -7.23
C ALA A 70 -7.10 23.63 -7.33
N ARG A 71 -8.16 22.95 -7.80
CA ARG A 71 -8.07 21.52 -8.12
C ARG A 71 -7.02 21.29 -9.18
N LYS A 72 -6.26 20.20 -9.06
CA LYS A 72 -5.26 19.79 -10.05
C LYS A 72 -5.92 19.52 -11.42
N ARG A 73 -5.33 20.03 -12.50
CA ARG A 73 -5.94 20.07 -13.86
C ARG A 73 -6.40 18.73 -14.46
N ASN A 74 -5.93 17.59 -13.98
CA ASN A 74 -6.23 16.26 -14.55
C ASN A 74 -6.99 15.33 -13.58
N GLU A 75 -7.58 15.88 -12.53
CA GLU A 75 -8.28 15.13 -11.49
C GLU A 75 -9.80 15.36 -11.59
N SER A 76 -10.57 14.27 -11.60
CA SER A 76 -12.03 14.28 -11.56
C SER A 76 -12.53 13.69 -10.25
N THR A 77 -13.21 14.50 -9.44
CA THR A 77 -13.76 14.06 -8.15
C THR A 77 -15.11 13.35 -8.29
N CYS A 78 -15.65 13.18 -9.49
CA CYS A 78 -16.99 12.64 -9.74
C CYS A 78 -17.01 11.26 -10.44
N ARG A 79 -15.84 10.67 -10.74
CA ARG A 79 -15.75 9.38 -11.45
C ARG A 79 -15.59 8.20 -10.48
N ASN A 80 -15.75 6.98 -10.98
CA ASN A 80 -15.54 5.77 -10.19
C ASN A 80 -14.10 5.72 -9.62
N GLY A 81 -13.98 5.47 -8.31
CA GLY A 81 -12.69 5.35 -7.61
C GLY A 81 -12.23 6.60 -6.88
N VAL A 82 -13.06 7.64 -6.79
CA VAL A 82 -12.86 8.80 -5.92
C VAL A 82 -12.99 8.39 -4.45
N GLY A 83 -12.35 9.14 -3.57
CA GLY A 83 -12.42 8.90 -2.13
C GLY A 83 -12.06 10.15 -1.35
N PHE A 84 -11.67 9.98 -0.09
CA PHE A 84 -11.42 11.09 0.81
C PHE A 84 -10.09 10.96 1.52
N LEU A 85 -9.44 12.10 1.72
CA LEU A 85 -8.27 12.23 2.59
C LEU A 85 -8.65 13.06 3.81
N THR A 86 -8.28 12.55 4.98
CA THR A 86 -8.57 13.18 6.26
C THR A 86 -7.48 14.19 6.57
N VAL A 87 -7.89 15.41 6.87
CA VAL A 87 -7.07 16.45 7.47
C VAL A 87 -7.56 16.61 8.91
N SER A 88 -6.83 16.00 9.84
CA SER A 88 -7.19 15.95 11.26
C SER A 88 -6.75 17.19 12.02
N GLY A 89 -7.42 17.48 13.13
CA GLY A 89 -6.99 18.55 14.03
C GLY A 89 -7.14 19.95 13.43
N VAL A 90 -8.17 20.18 12.60
CA VAL A 90 -8.38 21.49 11.96
C VAL A 90 -9.56 22.25 12.53
N LYS A 91 -9.46 23.59 12.49
CA LYS A 91 -10.62 24.47 12.49
C LYS A 91 -11.44 24.15 11.24
N LEU A 92 -12.70 23.79 11.43
CA LEU A 92 -13.57 23.46 10.32
C LEU A 92 -13.74 24.69 9.40
N PRO A 93 -13.73 24.47 8.08
CA PRO A 93 -13.90 25.57 7.13
C PRO A 93 -15.28 26.20 7.25
N ASP A 94 -15.36 27.44 6.77
CA ASP A 94 -16.53 28.29 6.78
C ASP A 94 -17.83 27.54 6.43
N THR A 95 -18.90 27.86 7.14
CA THR A 95 -20.16 27.10 7.10
C THR A 95 -21.17 27.64 6.09
N SER A 96 -20.81 28.64 5.29
CA SER A 96 -21.70 29.28 4.31
C SER A 96 -22.32 28.32 3.29
N MET A 97 -21.60 27.27 2.90
CA MET A 97 -22.06 26.25 1.94
C MET A 97 -22.04 24.83 2.51
N VAL A 98 -22.78 24.64 3.61
CA VAL A 98 -22.90 23.35 4.30
C VAL A 98 -24.32 22.80 4.20
N ARG A 99 -24.44 21.48 3.98
CA ARG A 99 -25.67 20.73 4.28
C ARG A 99 -25.44 19.85 5.49
N MET A 100 -26.21 20.11 6.53
CA MET A 100 -26.19 19.38 7.79
C MET A 100 -27.26 18.30 7.82
N ASN A 101 -26.89 17.10 8.27
CA ASN A 101 -27.81 16.00 8.50
C ASN A 101 -27.45 15.31 9.81
N MET A 102 -28.22 15.57 10.87
CA MET A 102 -28.01 15.02 12.21
C MET A 102 -28.58 13.60 12.40
N SER A 103 -29.23 13.04 11.38
CA SER A 103 -29.76 11.67 11.43
C SER A 103 -28.74 10.63 10.97
N LEU A 104 -27.64 11.05 10.34
CA LEU A 104 -26.67 10.16 9.71
C LEU A 104 -25.53 9.81 10.65
N SER A 105 -25.15 8.53 10.66
CA SER A 105 -23.92 8.08 11.31
C SER A 105 -22.68 8.63 10.61
N SER A 106 -21.55 8.66 11.34
CA SER A 106 -20.25 9.04 10.78
C SER A 106 -19.88 8.23 9.52
N THR A 107 -20.25 6.95 9.48
CA THR A 107 -20.04 6.04 8.35
C THR A 107 -20.94 6.31 7.14
N MET A 108 -22.11 6.93 7.34
CA MET A 108 -23.03 7.26 6.24
C MET A 108 -22.73 8.60 5.59
N CYS A 109 -21.98 9.48 6.27
CA CYS A 109 -21.67 10.82 5.78
C CYS A 109 -20.82 10.79 4.49
N GLU A 110 -19.90 9.83 4.40
CA GLU A 110 -19.09 9.60 3.20
C GLU A 110 -19.96 9.31 1.98
N GLN A 111 -20.91 8.39 2.12
CA GLN A 111 -21.82 8.00 1.04
C GLN A 111 -22.73 9.15 0.61
N GLU A 112 -23.17 9.97 1.57
CA GLU A 112 -23.97 11.16 1.26
C GLU A 112 -23.20 12.16 0.40
N CYS A 113 -21.92 12.40 0.72
CA CYS A 113 -21.06 13.27 -0.08
C CYS A 113 -20.72 12.64 -1.45
N LEU A 114 -20.50 11.33 -1.53
CA LEU A 114 -20.19 10.65 -2.79
C LEU A 114 -21.33 10.75 -3.82
N ARG A 115 -22.58 10.77 -3.36
CA ARG A 115 -23.77 10.87 -4.21
C ARG A 115 -23.91 12.21 -4.92
N ASP A 116 -23.39 13.29 -4.35
CA ASP A 116 -23.44 14.63 -4.95
C ASP A 116 -22.03 15.03 -5.44
N CYS A 117 -21.84 15.08 -6.75
CA CYS A 117 -20.54 15.45 -7.34
C CYS A 117 -20.07 16.86 -7.02
N SER A 118 -20.96 17.72 -6.54
CA SER A 118 -20.63 19.08 -6.10
C SER A 118 -20.05 19.10 -4.68
N CYS A 119 -20.16 18.00 -3.94
CA CYS A 119 -19.63 17.90 -2.59
C CYS A 119 -18.10 17.86 -2.61
N THR A 120 -17.49 18.82 -1.92
CA THR A 120 -16.03 19.00 -1.82
C THR A 120 -15.44 18.22 -0.65
N GLY A 121 -16.23 17.92 0.38
CA GLY A 121 -15.80 17.19 1.56
C GLY A 121 -16.87 17.12 2.64
N TYR A 122 -16.58 16.46 3.74
CA TYR A 122 -17.48 16.35 4.88
C TYR A 122 -16.73 16.33 6.21
N THR A 123 -17.46 16.55 7.30
CA THR A 123 -16.99 16.31 8.67
C THR A 123 -18.08 15.62 9.47
N CYS A 124 -17.67 14.83 10.44
CA CYS A 124 -18.54 14.09 11.33
C CYS A 124 -18.38 14.65 12.74
N THR A 125 -19.44 15.16 13.34
CA THR A 125 -19.42 15.61 14.73
C THR A 125 -19.87 14.47 15.63
N ASN A 126 -18.98 13.99 16.50
CA ASN A 126 -19.34 13.12 17.61
C ASN A 126 -19.60 13.99 18.84
N ILE A 127 -20.83 14.47 19.00
CA ILE A 127 -21.21 15.09 20.28
C ILE A 127 -21.47 13.94 21.24
N VAL A 128 -20.72 13.88 22.34
CA VAL A 128 -20.87 12.89 23.41
C VAL A 128 -22.30 13.00 23.95
N GLY A 129 -23.16 12.04 23.60
CA GLY A 129 -24.53 11.97 24.12
C GLY A 129 -25.66 11.72 23.12
N ASN A 130 -25.46 10.87 22.10
CA ASN A 130 -26.52 10.23 21.30
C ASN A 130 -26.95 10.93 19.99
N GLY A 131 -26.02 11.60 19.29
CA GLY A 131 -26.25 12.08 17.93
C GLY A 131 -24.98 12.06 17.09
N ASN A 132 -24.98 11.30 16.00
CA ASN A 132 -23.98 11.41 14.96
C ASN A 132 -24.44 12.51 13.99
N GLY A 133 -23.62 13.55 13.81
CA GLY A 133 -23.92 14.64 12.88
C GLY A 133 -23.04 14.59 11.64
N CYS A 134 -23.64 14.71 10.46
CA CYS A 134 -22.92 14.82 9.19
C CYS A 134 -23.02 16.25 8.65
N LEU A 135 -21.88 16.86 8.29
CA LEU A 135 -21.84 18.16 7.64
C LEU A 135 -21.09 18.04 6.32
N THR A 136 -21.85 17.96 5.22
CA THR A 136 -21.30 17.95 3.85
C THR A 136 -21.07 19.38 3.35
N ARG A 137 -19.97 19.59 2.64
CA ARG A 137 -19.50 20.91 2.18
C ARG A 137 -19.49 21.00 0.67
N PHE A 138 -19.82 22.17 0.16
CA PHE A 138 -19.91 22.46 -1.26
C PHE A 138 -19.09 23.70 -1.61
N GLY A 139 -18.51 23.72 -2.81
CA GLY A 139 -17.67 24.82 -3.27
C GLY A 139 -16.28 24.84 -2.62
N ASP A 140 -15.66 26.02 -2.58
CA ASP A 140 -14.32 26.21 -2.05
C ASP A 140 -14.30 26.18 -0.52
N LEU A 141 -13.29 25.52 0.06
CA LEU A 141 -13.10 25.44 1.51
C LEU A 141 -12.32 26.66 2.01
N TRP A 142 -12.96 27.51 2.81
CA TRP A 142 -12.36 28.73 3.34
C TRP A 142 -11.98 28.61 4.81
N ASP A 143 -10.93 29.33 5.21
CA ASP A 143 -10.57 29.55 6.62
C ASP A 143 -10.23 28.29 7.41
N THR A 144 -9.62 27.30 6.74
CA THR A 144 -9.10 26.11 7.42
C THR A 144 -7.76 26.40 8.08
N ARG A 145 -7.63 26.00 9.35
CA ARG A 145 -6.41 26.17 10.16
C ARG A 145 -6.08 24.85 10.84
N GLN A 146 -4.80 24.50 10.88
CA GLN A 146 -4.29 23.39 11.66
C GLN A 146 -4.06 23.82 13.11
N TYR A 147 -4.62 23.07 14.05
CA TYR A 147 -4.23 23.16 15.45
C TYR A 147 -3.10 22.17 15.72
N SER A 148 -2.18 22.58 16.61
CA SER A 148 -1.07 21.76 17.09
C SER A 148 -1.50 20.80 18.21
N GLU A 149 -2.69 21.00 18.78
CA GLU A 149 -3.26 20.32 19.95
C GLU A 149 -4.64 19.72 19.62
N ASP A 150 -5.11 18.77 20.42
CA ASP A 150 -6.27 17.87 20.20
C ASP A 150 -7.65 18.56 20.08
N ASP A 151 -7.70 19.89 20.03
CA ASP A 151 -8.93 20.70 19.97
C ASP A 151 -9.49 20.89 18.54
N GLY A 152 -8.91 20.21 17.56
CA GLY A 152 -9.36 20.28 16.17
C GLY A 152 -10.33 19.16 15.78
N HIS A 153 -11.00 19.36 14.65
CA HIS A 153 -11.91 18.37 14.08
C HIS A 153 -11.32 17.72 12.83
N ASP A 154 -11.83 16.54 12.48
CA ASP A 154 -11.47 15.86 11.24
C ASP A 154 -12.26 16.43 10.06
N LEU A 155 -11.54 16.85 9.03
CA LEU A 155 -12.10 17.26 7.75
C LEU A 155 -11.74 16.24 6.67
N HIS A 156 -12.74 15.59 6.09
CA HIS A 156 -12.55 14.65 4.98
C HIS A 156 -12.69 15.40 3.64
N VAL A 157 -11.59 15.60 2.94
CA VAL A 157 -11.54 16.30 1.66
C VAL A 157 -11.66 15.29 0.53
N ARG A 158 -12.60 15.51 -0.38
CA ARG A 158 -12.80 14.65 -1.55
C ARG A 158 -11.63 14.79 -2.51
N VAL A 159 -11.09 13.68 -2.99
CA VAL A 159 -9.95 13.66 -3.94
C VAL A 159 -10.16 12.64 -5.05
N ASP A 160 -9.43 12.82 -6.15
CA ASP A 160 -9.39 11.84 -7.25
C ASP A 160 -8.66 10.57 -6.81
N ARG A 161 -8.97 9.46 -7.48
CA ARG A 161 -8.29 8.18 -7.32
C ARG A 161 -6.78 8.28 -7.43
N ILE A 162 -6.27 9.12 -8.33
CA ILE A 162 -4.83 9.28 -8.56
C ILE A 162 -4.14 9.74 -7.28
N GLU A 163 -4.72 10.70 -6.55
CA GLU A 163 -4.17 11.20 -5.29
C GLU A 163 -4.19 10.14 -4.17
N LEU A 164 -5.18 9.24 -4.18
CA LEU A 164 -5.21 8.12 -3.23
C LEU A 164 -4.10 7.11 -3.49
N VAL A 165 -3.73 6.89 -4.76
CA VAL A 165 -2.69 5.94 -5.15
C VAL A 165 -1.28 6.54 -4.96
N THR A 166 -1.10 7.84 -5.17
CA THR A 166 0.21 8.50 -4.97
C THR A 166 0.69 8.47 -3.52
N LEU A 167 -0.21 8.34 -2.55
CA LEU A 167 0.13 8.16 -1.13
C LEU A 167 0.69 6.76 -0.81
N ILE A 168 0.50 5.78 -1.70
CA ILE A 168 1.07 4.44 -1.52
C ILE A 168 2.51 4.47 -2.02
N PRO A 169 3.51 4.17 -1.16
CA PRO A 169 4.91 4.19 -1.57
C PRO A 169 5.13 3.17 -2.69
N VAL A 170 5.86 3.57 -3.73
CA VAL A 170 6.17 2.74 -4.91
C VAL A 170 6.80 1.40 -4.52
N SER A 171 7.55 1.37 -3.41
CA SER A 171 8.12 0.18 -2.79
C SER A 171 7.08 -0.89 -2.46
N PHE A 172 5.86 -0.49 -2.07
CA PHE A 172 4.77 -1.40 -1.74
C PHE A 172 4.14 -2.02 -3.00
N HIS A 173 4.00 -1.24 -4.08
CA HIS A 173 3.55 -1.75 -5.38
C HIS A 173 4.53 -2.78 -5.96
N ILE A 174 5.83 -2.50 -5.90
CA ILE A 174 6.86 -3.42 -6.37
C ILE A 174 6.86 -4.71 -5.55
N SER A 175 6.70 -4.59 -4.22
CA SER A 175 6.65 -5.76 -3.32
C SER A 175 5.44 -6.64 -3.62
N LEU A 176 4.24 -6.07 -3.76
CA LEU A 176 3.03 -6.80 -4.12
C LEU A 176 3.16 -7.51 -5.48
N ALA A 177 3.73 -6.84 -6.47
CA ALA A 177 3.97 -7.43 -7.79
C ALA A 177 4.92 -8.62 -7.71
N HIS A 178 6.02 -8.52 -6.93
CA HIS A 178 6.94 -9.63 -6.72
C HIS A 178 6.26 -10.82 -6.02
N PHE A 179 5.47 -10.58 -4.96
CA PHE A 179 4.73 -11.66 -4.29
C PHE A 179 3.75 -12.36 -5.24
N ALA A 180 3.03 -11.60 -6.07
CA ALA A 180 2.11 -12.17 -7.06
C ALA A 180 2.84 -13.03 -8.10
N ILE A 181 3.97 -12.56 -8.64
CA ILE A 181 4.78 -13.32 -9.61
C ILE A 181 5.29 -14.61 -8.97
N GLN A 182 5.80 -14.55 -7.74
CA GLN A 182 6.31 -15.73 -7.03
C GLN A 182 5.21 -16.78 -6.81
N LEU A 183 4.01 -16.36 -6.42
CA LEU A 183 2.86 -17.26 -6.26
C LEU A 183 2.45 -17.89 -7.59
N LEU A 184 2.39 -17.11 -8.68
CA LEU A 184 2.08 -17.64 -10.01
C LEU A 184 3.12 -18.65 -10.49
N CYS A 185 4.42 -18.39 -10.26
CA CYS A 185 5.49 -19.33 -10.57
C CYS A 185 5.37 -20.63 -9.75
N GLN A 186 5.03 -20.53 -8.47
CA GLN A 186 4.80 -21.71 -7.62
C GLN A 186 3.59 -22.53 -8.09
N ILE A 187 2.47 -21.87 -8.40
CA ILE A 187 1.27 -22.52 -8.92
C ILE A 187 1.59 -23.22 -10.25
N TYR A 188 2.29 -22.55 -11.16
CA TYR A 188 2.69 -23.13 -12.45
C TYR A 188 3.58 -24.36 -12.26
N SER A 189 4.62 -24.26 -11.42
CA SER A 189 5.50 -25.38 -11.09
C SER A 189 4.73 -26.57 -10.51
N TYR A 190 3.81 -26.31 -9.57
CA TYR A 190 2.95 -27.34 -8.98
C TYR A 190 2.04 -28.01 -10.01
N ILE A 191 1.43 -27.23 -10.91
CA ILE A 191 0.62 -27.76 -12.02
C ILE A 191 1.48 -28.64 -12.93
N VAL A 192 2.69 -28.20 -13.30
CA VAL A 192 3.61 -29.01 -14.13
C VAL A 192 3.96 -30.33 -13.45
N VAL A 193 4.25 -30.33 -12.15
CA VAL A 193 4.55 -31.55 -11.38
C VAL A 193 3.34 -32.49 -11.31
N ILE A 194 2.13 -31.96 -11.06
CA ILE A 194 0.89 -32.75 -11.09
C ILE A 194 0.65 -33.33 -12.48
N CYS A 195 0.80 -32.52 -13.53
CA CYS A 195 0.62 -32.96 -14.92
C CYS A 195 1.64 -34.05 -15.27
N HIS A 196 2.91 -33.88 -14.91
CA HIS A 196 3.94 -34.89 -15.14
C HIS A 196 3.61 -36.19 -14.39
N ARG A 197 3.21 -36.09 -13.12
CA ARG A 197 2.84 -37.26 -12.30
C ARG A 197 1.61 -37.96 -12.86
N ASN A 198 0.54 -37.23 -13.17
CA ASN A 198 -0.70 -37.78 -13.74
C ASN A 198 -0.50 -38.30 -15.17
N MET A 199 0.34 -37.69 -16.00
CA MET A 199 0.67 -38.19 -17.34
C MET A 199 1.50 -39.48 -17.28
N CYS A 200 2.38 -39.63 -16.28
CA CYS A 200 3.04 -40.91 -16.01
C CYS A 200 2.03 -41.98 -15.54
N TYR A 201 1.02 -41.61 -14.75
CA TYR A 201 -0.03 -42.56 -14.33
C TYR A 201 -0.97 -42.96 -15.48
N LEU A 202 -1.39 -42.02 -16.34
CA LEU A 202 -2.29 -42.26 -17.48
C LEU A 202 -1.59 -42.87 -18.70
N GLY A 203 -0.26 -42.79 -18.80
CA GLY A 203 0.54 -43.49 -19.82
C GLY A 203 0.44 -45.02 -19.77
N ASN A 204 -0.16 -45.57 -18.70
CA ASN A 204 -0.46 -47.00 -18.56
C ASN A 204 -1.81 -47.43 -19.18
N PHE A 205 -2.61 -46.51 -19.77
CA PHE A 205 -4.00 -46.83 -20.14
C PHE A 205 -4.44 -46.51 -21.58
N LEU A 206 -3.60 -45.93 -22.46
CA LEU A 206 -3.99 -45.67 -23.87
C LEU A 206 -2.86 -46.00 -24.88
N PRO A 207 -3.14 -46.78 -25.94
CA PRO A 207 -2.13 -47.56 -26.67
C PRO A 207 -1.38 -46.82 -27.80
N ASN A 208 -1.49 -45.48 -27.93
CA ASN A 208 -1.11 -44.83 -29.19
C ASN A 208 -0.34 -43.50 -29.09
N ARG A 209 0.64 -43.38 -28.17
CA ARG A 209 1.67 -42.32 -28.23
C ARG A 209 3.07 -42.83 -27.85
N THR A 210 3.75 -43.42 -28.83
CA THR A 210 5.14 -43.91 -28.78
C THR A 210 6.17 -42.87 -28.33
N SER A 211 5.91 -41.57 -28.54
CA SER A 211 6.88 -40.50 -28.22
C SER A 211 7.02 -40.19 -26.72
N LEU A 212 6.00 -40.43 -25.89
CA LEU A 212 6.07 -40.13 -24.45
C LEU A 212 6.67 -41.27 -23.63
N VAL A 213 6.39 -42.51 -24.04
CA VAL A 213 6.97 -43.72 -23.45
C VAL A 213 8.50 -43.67 -23.55
N LEU A 214 9.03 -43.23 -24.70
CA LEU A 214 10.46 -43.11 -24.95
C LEU A 214 11.17 -42.17 -23.96
N VAL A 215 10.57 -41.02 -23.61
CA VAL A 215 11.20 -40.03 -22.70
C VAL A 215 11.33 -40.56 -21.28
N CYS A 216 10.29 -41.26 -20.77
CA CYS A 216 10.34 -41.91 -19.46
C CYS A 216 11.39 -43.03 -19.39
N TYR A 217 11.49 -43.87 -20.44
CA TYR A 217 12.54 -44.89 -20.54
C TYR A 217 13.93 -44.26 -20.63
N CYS A 218 14.11 -43.17 -21.39
CA CYS A 218 15.39 -42.48 -21.50
C CYS A 218 15.88 -41.93 -20.16
N LEU A 219 15.03 -41.25 -19.38
CA LEU A 219 15.40 -40.73 -18.06
C LEU A 219 15.77 -41.86 -17.09
N ARG A 220 15.10 -43.00 -17.21
CA ARG A 220 15.37 -44.17 -16.38
C ARG A 220 16.68 -44.85 -16.75
N CYS A 221 16.98 -44.97 -18.05
CA CYS A 221 18.27 -45.46 -18.53
C CYS A 221 19.43 -44.56 -18.08
N ILE A 222 19.23 -43.23 -18.09
CA ILE A 222 20.23 -42.28 -17.58
C ILE A 222 20.47 -42.50 -16.08
N HIS A 223 19.40 -42.65 -15.28
CA HIS A 223 19.52 -42.89 -13.84
C HIS A 223 20.21 -44.22 -13.50
N ILE A 224 19.87 -45.30 -14.20
CA ILE A 224 20.52 -46.60 -14.07
C ILE A 224 21.99 -46.51 -14.52
N GLY A 225 22.26 -45.78 -15.61
CA GLY A 225 23.62 -45.50 -16.08
C GLY A 225 24.47 -44.81 -15.01
N LEU A 226 23.91 -43.83 -14.29
CA LEU A 226 24.58 -43.13 -13.18
C LEU A 226 24.88 -44.06 -11.99
N LEU A 227 24.02 -45.04 -11.69
CA LEU A 227 24.28 -46.06 -10.66
C LEU A 227 25.43 -47.01 -11.08
N CYS A 228 25.51 -47.37 -12.36
CA CYS A 228 26.56 -48.25 -12.87
C CYS A 228 27.97 -47.61 -12.85
N VAL A 229 28.06 -46.29 -12.96
CA VAL A 229 29.35 -45.56 -12.97
C VAL A 229 29.74 -44.98 -11.61
N GLN A 230 29.11 -45.42 -10.52
CA GLN A 230 29.52 -45.01 -9.18
C GLN A 230 30.98 -45.36 -8.91
N GLU A 231 31.69 -44.47 -8.20
CA GLU A 231 33.12 -44.61 -7.94
C GLU A 231 33.43 -45.86 -7.10
N CYS A 232 32.62 -46.09 -6.06
CA CYS A 232 32.68 -47.28 -5.21
C CYS A 232 32.10 -48.51 -5.90
N ALA A 233 32.90 -49.57 -6.05
CA ALA A 233 32.45 -50.82 -6.66
C ALA A 233 31.33 -51.53 -5.88
N VAL A 234 31.24 -51.30 -4.57
CA VAL A 234 30.20 -51.87 -3.69
C VAL A 234 28.84 -51.21 -3.83
N ASP A 235 28.79 -49.99 -4.38
CA ASP A 235 27.53 -49.26 -4.58
C ASP A 235 26.93 -49.53 -5.97
N ARG A 236 27.73 -50.09 -6.89
CA ARG A 236 27.27 -50.43 -8.24
C ARG A 236 26.27 -51.59 -8.19
N PRO A 237 25.14 -51.50 -8.89
CA PRO A 237 24.21 -52.59 -8.99
C PRO A 237 24.85 -53.76 -9.76
N THR A 238 24.47 -54.98 -9.38
CA THR A 238 24.81 -56.18 -10.14
C THR A 238 24.07 -56.17 -11.48
N MET A 239 24.60 -56.88 -12.48
CA MET A 239 23.95 -56.99 -13.79
C MET A 239 22.51 -57.50 -13.70
N LEU A 240 22.20 -58.38 -12.74
CA LEU A 240 20.86 -58.87 -12.50
C LEU A 240 19.93 -57.77 -11.97
N GLU A 241 20.40 -56.96 -11.02
CA GLU A 241 19.64 -55.82 -10.50
C GLU A 241 19.40 -54.77 -11.58
N VAL A 242 20.39 -54.49 -12.45
CA VAL A 242 20.22 -53.59 -13.60
C VAL A 242 19.11 -54.09 -14.54
N VAL A 243 19.08 -55.39 -14.86
CA VAL A 243 18.03 -55.99 -15.70
C VAL A 243 16.66 -55.88 -15.01
N LEU A 244 16.58 -56.13 -13.70
CA LEU A 244 15.33 -55.97 -12.94
C LEU A 244 14.88 -54.50 -12.88
N MET A 245 15.80 -53.55 -12.76
CA MET A 245 15.53 -52.12 -12.78
C MET A 245 15.03 -51.62 -14.14
N LEU A 246 15.48 -52.23 -15.24
CA LEU A 246 15.03 -51.93 -16.61
C LEU A 246 13.67 -52.60 -16.93
N CYS A 247 13.40 -53.77 -16.36
CA CYS A 247 12.21 -54.58 -16.66
C CYS A 247 11.02 -54.36 -15.70
N SER A 248 11.22 -53.72 -14.56
CA SER A 248 10.15 -53.41 -13.59
C SER A 248 9.80 -51.93 -13.59
N ASP A 249 8.73 -51.52 -12.91
CA ASP A 249 8.38 -50.10 -12.64
C ASP A 249 8.72 -49.65 -11.22
N ALA A 250 9.61 -50.38 -10.55
CA ALA A 250 10.01 -50.10 -9.18
C ALA A 250 10.84 -48.80 -9.06
N ALA A 251 10.64 -48.09 -7.95
CA ALA A 251 11.40 -46.89 -7.59
C ALA A 251 12.90 -47.23 -7.46
N LEU A 252 13.75 -46.43 -8.09
CA LEU A 252 15.20 -46.65 -8.12
C LEU A 252 15.89 -45.94 -6.94
N PRO A 253 16.97 -46.53 -6.38
CA PRO A 253 17.78 -45.86 -5.37
C PRO A 253 18.49 -44.64 -5.97
N SER A 254 18.73 -43.62 -5.15
CA SER A 254 19.48 -42.42 -5.54
C SER A 254 21.00 -42.69 -5.53
N PRO A 255 21.78 -42.18 -6.51
CA PRO A 255 23.24 -42.25 -6.47
C PRO A 255 23.80 -41.57 -5.22
N LYS A 256 24.75 -42.21 -4.56
CA LYS A 256 25.44 -41.63 -3.39
C LYS A 256 26.42 -40.53 -3.84
N PRO A 257 26.41 -39.34 -3.22
CA PRO A 257 27.36 -38.26 -3.52
C PRO A 257 28.79 -38.62 -3.10
N HIS A 258 29.77 -37.96 -3.72
CA HIS A 258 31.22 -38.21 -3.59
C HIS A 258 31.77 -38.01 -2.16
N ASP A 259 31.07 -37.24 -1.31
CA ASP A 259 31.59 -36.77 -0.01
C ASP A 259 31.05 -37.54 1.20
N SER A 260 31.16 -38.86 1.23
CA SER A 260 30.89 -39.60 2.47
C SER A 260 31.77 -40.82 2.67
N PHE A 261 33.05 -40.61 3.04
CA PHE A 261 33.72 -41.41 4.08
C PHE A 261 34.90 -40.64 4.71
N PRO A 262 35.04 -40.66 6.06
CA PRO A 262 36.20 -40.09 6.76
C PRO A 262 37.37 -41.09 6.71
N GLY A 263 38.49 -40.65 6.13
CA GLY A 263 39.79 -41.29 6.31
C GLY A 263 40.36 -41.96 5.06
N GLN A 264 41.03 -41.19 4.21
CA GLN A 264 42.40 -41.50 3.75
C GLN A 264 43.04 -40.29 3.04
N LEU A 265 44.25 -39.96 3.54
CA LEU A 265 45.24 -38.90 3.26
C LEU A 265 45.21 -38.10 1.92
N PRO A 266 45.63 -36.82 1.96
CA PRO A 266 45.62 -35.92 0.80
C PRO A 266 46.70 -36.32 -0.22
N ARG A 267 46.28 -36.67 -1.44
CA ARG A 267 47.19 -36.72 -2.60
C ARG A 267 47.64 -35.30 -2.95
N LYS A 268 48.84 -34.94 -2.47
CA LYS A 268 49.57 -33.74 -2.94
C LYS A 268 49.68 -33.80 -4.47
N ARG A 269 49.07 -32.82 -5.16
CA ARG A 269 49.40 -32.53 -6.57
C ARG A 269 50.84 -32.00 -6.59
N LYS A 270 51.78 -32.79 -7.09
CA LYS A 270 53.11 -32.32 -7.46
C LYS A 270 52.95 -31.41 -8.68
N PHE A 271 53.13 -30.12 -8.49
CA PHE A 271 53.57 -29.22 -9.56
C PHE A 271 55.06 -29.49 -9.80
N PHE A 272 55.44 -29.76 -11.04
CA PHE A 272 56.82 -29.65 -11.52
C PHE A 272 56.83 -28.71 -12.74
N PRO A 273 57.95 -28.01 -12.96
CA PRO A 273 58.02 -26.62 -13.39
C PRO A 273 57.68 -26.37 -14.85
#